data_AF-F8B4W9-F1
#
_entry.id   AF-F8B4W9-F1
#
_cell.length_a   1.000
_cell.length_b   1.000
_cell.length_c   1.000
_cell.angle_alpha   90.00
_cell.angle_beta   90.00
_cell.angle_gamma   90.00
#
_symmetry.space_group_name_H-M   'P 1'
#
loop_
_entity.id
_entity.type
_entity.pdbx_description
1 polymer ?
#
loop_
_entity_poly.entity_id
_entity_poly.type
_entity_poly.pdbx_seq_one_letter_code
_entity_poly.pdbx_strand_id
1 'polypeptide(L)'
;MVSRLNGASWPPFTAFSLVLGTGWTWAGLAYFLGRSCAASALRASVAALLGLVAAVVAYSLSDLSRGVYRTVDETDPLLATYTDWRGFVTTTGFWVVVAVVVAPVLGIAGRSGRGWQTRAVISKLLIPILALTEMTRRLATEAGFQPSPVAVYTWGVVEGCSLLVVIVILGIRATRTLQRR
;
A
#
# COMPACT_ATOMS: atom_id res chain seq x y z
N MET A 1 -14.17 7.32 10.90
CA MET A 1 -13.60 8.48 11.61
C MET A 1 -12.46 7.97 12.47
N VAL A 2 -11.21 8.24 12.09
CA VAL A 2 -10.05 7.92 12.94
C VAL A 2 -9.98 9.01 14.03
N SER A 3 -10.00 8.59 15.29
CA SER A 3 -10.01 9.48 16.46
C SER A 3 -8.86 10.51 16.41
N ARG A 4 -9.20 11.79 16.62
CA ARG A 4 -8.24 12.91 16.74
C ARG A 4 -7.35 12.81 18.00
N LEU A 5 -7.55 11.80 18.85
CA LEU A 5 -6.79 11.56 20.08
C LEU A 5 -5.61 10.58 19.89
N ASN A 6 -5.37 10.09 18.67
CA ASN A 6 -4.23 9.21 18.40
C ASN A 6 -2.92 10.00 18.45
N GLY A 7 -2.26 9.92 19.61
CA GLY A 7 -0.97 10.52 19.87
C GLY A 7 0.11 10.05 18.90
N ALA A 8 0.94 11.03 18.51
CA ALA A 8 2.27 10.86 17.94
C ALA A 8 2.35 10.34 16.49
N SER A 9 1.88 11.14 15.53
CA SER A 9 2.69 11.28 14.31
C SER A 9 4.01 11.96 14.72
N TRP A 10 5.10 11.21 14.80
CA TRP A 10 6.42 11.80 14.90
C TRP A 10 6.60 12.67 13.65
N PRO A 11 6.76 14.00 13.76
CA PRO A 11 6.77 14.90 12.60
C PRO A 11 7.65 14.44 11.42
N PRO A 12 8.88 13.89 11.63
CA PRO A 12 9.70 13.43 10.52
C PRO A 12 9.21 12.13 9.84
N PHE A 13 8.38 11.32 10.50
CA PHE A 13 7.90 10.05 9.98
C PHE A 13 6.45 10.09 9.48
N THR A 14 5.79 11.26 9.55
CA THR A 14 4.41 11.42 9.09
C THR A 14 4.26 11.02 7.62
N ALA A 15 5.12 11.52 6.74
CA ALA A 15 5.11 11.17 5.32
C ALA A 15 5.32 9.67 5.09
N PHE A 16 6.22 9.04 5.84
CA PHE A 16 6.47 7.60 5.75
C PHE A 16 5.28 6.77 6.20
N SER A 17 4.65 7.15 7.32
CA SER A 17 3.44 6.49 7.81
C SER A 17 2.26 6.68 6.86
N LEU A 18 2.15 7.84 6.22
CA LEU A 18 1.15 8.10 5.17
C LEU A 18 1.37 7.15 4.00
N VAL A 19 2.59 7.10 3.45
CA VAL A 19 2.92 6.23 2.31
C VAL A 19 2.67 4.76 2.66
N LEU A 20 3.17 4.25 3.79
CA LEU A 20 2.93 2.87 4.20
C LEU A 20 1.45 2.57 4.48
N GLY A 21 0.64 3.58 4.81
CA GLY A 21 -0.81 3.43 4.98
C GLY A 21 -1.60 3.33 3.67
N THR A 22 -0.95 3.39 2.51
CA THR A 22 -1.63 3.37 1.20
C THR A 22 -1.61 2.00 0.55
N GLY A 23 -2.71 1.64 -0.11
CA GLY A 23 -2.94 0.30 -0.67
C GLY A 23 -1.89 -0.11 -1.70
N TRP A 24 -1.39 0.82 -2.51
CA TRP A 24 -0.38 0.51 -3.53
C TRP A 24 0.96 0.06 -2.95
N THR A 25 1.34 0.46 -1.73
CA THR A 25 2.60 0.02 -1.11
C THR A 25 2.54 -1.45 -0.71
N TRP A 26 1.43 -1.87 -0.12
CA TRP A 26 1.10 -3.27 0.18
C TRP A 26 1.07 -4.13 -1.09
N ALA A 27 0.43 -3.61 -2.14
CA ALA A 27 0.41 -4.26 -3.44
C ALA A 27 1.82 -4.39 -4.04
N GLY A 28 2.63 -3.34 -3.89
CA GLY A 28 4.03 -3.30 -4.30
C GLY A 28 4.86 -4.37 -3.59
N LEU A 29 4.72 -4.48 -2.26
CA LEU A 29 5.40 -5.52 -1.47
C LEU A 29 5.09 -6.92 -2.02
N ALA A 30 3.81 -7.26 -2.19
CA ALA A 30 3.39 -8.56 -2.73
C ALA A 30 3.96 -8.81 -4.14
N TYR A 31 3.89 -7.79 -5.01
CA TYR A 31 4.46 -7.86 -6.37
C TYR A 31 5.98 -8.09 -6.36
N PHE A 32 6.73 -7.36 -5.53
CA PHE A 32 8.19 -7.51 -5.45
C PHE A 32 8.60 -8.85 -4.85
N LEU A 33 7.90 -9.34 -3.81
CA LEU A 33 8.12 -10.69 -3.27
C LEU A 33 7.88 -11.78 -4.32
N GLY A 34 6.80 -11.68 -5.09
CA GLY A 34 6.54 -12.59 -6.20
C GLY A 34 7.59 -12.53 -7.30
N ARG A 35 8.11 -11.32 -7.60
CA ARG A 35 9.20 -11.11 -8.56
C ARG A 35 10.53 -11.71 -8.09
N SER A 36 10.83 -11.66 -6.79
CA SER A 36 12.01 -12.28 -6.19
C SER A 36 11.92 -13.80 -6.25
N CYS A 37 10.75 -14.36 -5.98
CA CYS A 37 10.49 -15.81 -5.97
C CYS A 37 10.01 -16.39 -7.33
N ALA A 38 10.48 -15.84 -8.46
CA ALA A 38 9.92 -16.17 -9.77
C ALA A 38 10.38 -17.52 -10.39
N ALA A 39 10.83 -18.47 -9.57
CA ALA A 39 11.13 -19.83 -10.02
C ALA A 39 9.85 -20.58 -10.44
N SER A 40 8.78 -20.55 -9.62
CA SER A 40 7.46 -21.09 -9.97
C SER A 40 6.33 -20.10 -9.64
N ALA A 41 5.17 -20.24 -10.29
CA ALA A 41 3.99 -19.42 -9.99
C ALA A 41 3.50 -19.66 -8.55
N LEU A 42 3.57 -20.92 -8.09
CA LEU A 42 3.26 -21.30 -6.72
C LEU A 42 4.19 -20.60 -5.72
N ARG A 43 5.52 -20.65 -5.92
CA ARG A 43 6.49 -20.00 -5.02
C ARG A 43 6.28 -18.48 -4.97
N ALA A 44 6.01 -17.86 -6.12
CA ALA A 44 5.72 -16.43 -6.18
C ALA A 44 4.43 -16.08 -5.43
N SER A 45 3.38 -16.89 -5.56
CA SER A 45 2.10 -16.69 -4.88
C SER A 45 2.23 -16.86 -3.37
N VAL A 46 2.89 -17.92 -2.92
CA VAL A 46 3.11 -18.21 -1.49
C VAL A 46 4.00 -17.15 -0.84
N ALA A 47 5.08 -16.72 -1.50
CA ALA A 47 5.94 -15.68 -0.98
C ALA A 47 5.20 -14.34 -0.83
N ALA A 48 4.41 -13.96 -1.83
CA ALA A 48 3.57 -12.76 -1.77
C ALA A 48 2.52 -12.87 -0.66
N LEU A 49 1.86 -14.02 -0.53
CA LEU A 49 0.86 -14.28 0.51
C LEU A 49 1.44 -14.17 1.91
N LEU A 50 2.49 -14.93 2.21
CA LEU A 50 3.11 -14.95 3.54
C LEU A 50 3.66 -13.57 3.91
N GLY A 51 4.33 -12.90 2.97
CA GLY A 51 4.87 -11.58 3.21
C GLY A 51 3.78 -10.52 3.41
N LEU A 52 2.70 -10.56 2.63
CA LEU A 52 1.62 -9.58 2.78
C LEU A 52 0.84 -9.80 4.08
N VAL A 53 0.52 -11.05 4.43
CA VAL A 53 -0.14 -11.38 5.70
C VAL A 53 0.73 -10.96 6.89
N ALA A 54 2.03 -11.30 6.87
CA ALA A 54 2.95 -10.90 7.93
C ALA A 54 3.02 -9.37 8.07
N ALA A 55 3.05 -8.65 6.95
CA ALA A 55 3.11 -7.20 6.95
C ALA A 55 1.80 -6.56 7.47
N VAL A 56 0.61 -7.10 7.13
CA VAL A 56 -0.69 -6.66 7.67
C VAL A 56 -0.75 -6.85 9.18
N VAL A 57 -0.29 -8.00 9.68
CA VAL A 57 -0.23 -8.28 11.12
C VAL A 57 0.74 -7.32 11.80
N ALA A 58 1.95 -7.14 11.26
CA ALA A 58 2.95 -6.23 11.82
C ALA A 58 2.46 -4.78 11.87
N TYR A 59 1.74 -4.32 10.84
CA TYR A 59 1.13 -3.00 10.81
C TYR A 59 0.02 -2.85 11.83
N SER A 60 -0.88 -3.85 11.91
CA SER A 60 -1.97 -3.84 12.89
C SER A 60 -1.44 -3.80 14.32
N LEU A 61 -0.38 -4.56 14.62
CA LEU A 61 0.30 -4.52 15.92
C LEU A 61 0.99 -3.17 16.18
N SER A 62 1.51 -2.53 15.15
CA SER A 62 2.06 -1.18 15.25
C SER A 62 0.98 -0.14 15.53
N ASP A 63 -0.20 -0.27 14.93
CA ASP A 63 -1.35 0.58 15.23
C ASP A 63 -1.89 0.35 16.63
N LEU A 64 -1.90 -0.92 17.09
CA LEU A 64 -2.26 -1.28 18.46
C LEU A 64 -1.31 -0.63 19.48
N SER A 65 0.01 -0.68 19.25
CA SER A 65 1.00 -0.08 20.16
C SER A 65 0.96 1.46 20.15
N ARG A 66 0.55 2.07 19.04
CA ARG A 66 0.29 3.53 18.92
C ARG A 66 -1.03 3.96 19.54
N GLY A 67 -1.84 3.02 20.02
CA GLY A 67 -3.13 3.32 20.64
C GLY A 67 -4.23 3.69 19.64
N VAL A 68 -4.09 3.33 18.36
CA VAL A 68 -5.11 3.59 17.33
C VAL A 68 -6.45 2.95 17.67
N TYR A 69 -6.42 1.82 18.37
CA TYR A 69 -7.57 1.10 18.89
C TYR A 69 -7.92 1.47 20.32
N ARG A 70 -7.61 2.70 20.78
CA ARG A 70 -8.12 3.20 22.06
C ARG A 70 -9.45 3.90 21.84
N THR A 71 -10.41 3.57 22.68
CA THR A 71 -11.71 4.22 22.74
C THR A 71 -11.96 4.78 24.13
N VAL A 72 -12.82 5.79 24.21
CA VAL A 72 -13.26 6.41 25.46
C VAL A 72 -14.45 5.61 25.99
N ASP A 73 -14.47 5.37 27.29
CA ASP A 73 -15.65 4.90 27.99
C ASP A 73 -16.60 6.07 28.24
N GLU A 74 -17.68 6.16 27.46
CA GLU A 74 -18.69 7.20 27.61
C GLU A 74 -19.53 7.05 28.90
N THR A 75 -19.43 5.90 29.57
CA THR A 75 -20.14 5.63 30.83
C THR A 75 -19.34 6.03 32.07
N ASP A 76 -18.04 6.28 31.93
CA ASP A 76 -17.17 6.75 33.01
C ASP A 76 -17.17 8.29 33.08
N PRO A 77 -17.58 8.92 34.19
CA PRO A 77 -17.49 10.36 34.37
C PRO A 77 -16.05 10.90 34.30
N LEU A 78 -15.03 10.04 34.44
CA LEU A 78 -13.62 10.40 34.29
C LEU A 78 -13.08 10.19 32.86
N LEU A 79 -13.93 9.74 31.92
CA LEU A 79 -13.58 9.47 30.53
C LEU A 79 -12.34 8.56 30.38
N ALA A 80 -12.30 7.46 31.15
CA ALA A 80 -11.22 6.48 31.02
C ALA A 80 -11.12 5.94 29.58
N THR A 81 -9.90 5.58 29.19
CA THR A 81 -9.63 4.99 27.88
C THR A 81 -9.31 3.51 28.01
N TYR A 82 -9.85 2.70 27.10
CA TYR A 82 -9.56 1.27 27.04
C TYR A 82 -9.23 0.83 25.61
N THR A 83 -8.60 -0.33 25.49
CA THR A 83 -8.26 -0.93 24.20
C THR A 83 -9.48 -1.65 23.61
N ASP A 84 -9.92 -1.19 22.44
CA ASP A 84 -10.95 -1.83 21.61
C ASP A 84 -10.37 -3.06 20.88
N TRP A 85 -10.34 -4.19 21.59
CA TRP A 85 -9.92 -5.47 21.06
C TRP A 85 -10.80 -5.95 19.90
N ARG A 86 -12.09 -5.61 19.91
CA ARG A 86 -13.03 -6.00 18.86
C ARG A 86 -12.70 -5.28 17.56
N GLY A 87 -12.49 -3.96 17.62
CA GLY A 87 -12.07 -3.16 16.47
C GLY A 87 -10.75 -3.64 15.89
N PHE A 88 -9.77 -3.96 16.75
CA PHE A 88 -8.49 -4.54 16.34
C PHE A 88 -8.67 -5.85 15.58
N VAL A 89 -9.30 -6.86 16.19
CA VAL A 89 -9.48 -8.19 15.57
C VAL A 89 -10.29 -8.11 14.28
N THR A 90 -11.35 -7.31 14.26
CA THR A 90 -12.22 -7.18 13.09
C THR A 90 -11.48 -6.52 11.92
N THR A 91 -10.76 -5.43 12.18
CA THR A 91 -10.01 -4.68 11.17
C THR A 91 -8.85 -5.52 10.62
N THR A 92 -8.07 -6.15 11.51
CA THR A 92 -6.96 -7.02 11.10
C THR A 92 -7.47 -8.23 10.32
N GLY A 93 -8.53 -8.88 10.80
CA GLY A 93 -9.15 -10.01 10.12
C GLY A 93 -9.60 -9.69 8.70
N PHE A 94 -10.27 -8.53 8.51
CA PHE A 94 -10.66 -8.05 7.19
C PHE A 94 -9.46 -7.91 6.25
N TRP A 95 -8.38 -7.24 6.68
CA TRP A 95 -7.21 -7.04 5.84
C TRP A 95 -6.41 -8.32 5.57
N VAL A 96 -6.41 -9.27 6.50
CA VAL A 96 -5.84 -10.61 6.26
C VAL A 96 -6.62 -11.33 5.16
N VAL A 97 -7.95 -11.28 5.18
CA VAL A 97 -8.78 -11.88 4.10
C VAL A 97 -8.48 -11.22 2.76
N VAL A 98 -8.42 -9.89 2.71
CA VAL A 98 -8.03 -9.15 1.50
C VAL A 98 -6.64 -9.59 1.02
N ALA A 99 -5.67 -9.72 1.93
CA ALA A 99 -4.32 -10.16 1.60
C ALA A 99 -4.30 -11.59 1.03
N VAL A 100 -5.10 -12.51 1.59
CA VAL A 100 -5.22 -13.89 1.10
C VAL A 100 -5.70 -13.94 -0.36
N VAL A 101 -6.64 -13.07 -0.73
CA VAL A 101 -7.19 -13.01 -2.09
C VAL A 101 -6.25 -12.30 -3.05
N VAL A 102 -5.72 -11.15 -2.65
CA VAL A 102 -5.01 -10.23 -3.56
C VAL A 102 -3.53 -10.63 -3.74
N ALA A 103 -2.87 -11.11 -2.68
CA ALA A 103 -1.43 -11.38 -2.73
C ALA A 103 -1.02 -12.43 -3.78
N PRO A 104 -1.73 -13.57 -3.96
CA PRO A 104 -1.36 -14.55 -4.98
C PRO A 104 -1.37 -13.96 -6.38
N VAL A 105 -2.40 -13.16 -6.71
CA VAL A 105 -2.56 -12.50 -8.02
C VAL A 105 -1.40 -11.53 -8.25
N LEU A 106 -1.07 -10.71 -7.26
CA LEU A 106 0.05 -9.77 -7.34
C LEU A 106 1.40 -10.48 -7.40
N GLY A 107 1.56 -11.59 -6.70
CA GLY A 107 2.78 -12.40 -6.75
C GLY A 107 3.02 -12.97 -8.15
N ILE A 108 1.97 -13.49 -8.80
CA ILE A 108 2.02 -13.98 -10.19
C ILE A 108 2.31 -12.83 -11.17
N ALA A 109 1.69 -11.66 -10.96
CA ALA A 109 2.00 -10.46 -11.75
C ALA A 109 3.48 -10.05 -11.59
N GLY A 110 4.02 -10.08 -10.37
CA GLY A 110 5.42 -9.85 -10.04
C GLY A 110 6.37 -10.75 -10.82
N ARG A 111 6.07 -12.05 -10.85
CA ARG A 111 6.79 -13.04 -11.66
C ARG A 111 6.72 -12.71 -13.15
N SER A 112 5.52 -12.39 -13.64
CA SER A 112 5.26 -12.11 -15.06
C SER A 112 5.93 -10.83 -15.54
N GLY A 113 6.31 -9.93 -14.62
CA GLY A 113 7.03 -8.70 -14.89
C GLY A 113 8.49 -8.87 -15.34
N ARG A 114 9.01 -10.09 -15.53
CA ARG A 114 10.37 -10.35 -16.06
C ARG A 114 10.43 -10.24 -17.60
N GLY A 115 11.48 -9.61 -18.12
CA GLY A 115 11.65 -9.39 -19.57
C GLY A 115 10.89 -8.17 -20.12
N TRP A 116 10.78 -8.05 -21.44
CA TRP A 116 10.18 -6.88 -22.12
C TRP A 116 9.13 -7.24 -23.17
N GLN A 117 8.57 -8.44 -23.05
CA GLN A 117 7.39 -8.85 -23.80
C GLN A 117 6.17 -8.05 -23.33
N THR A 118 5.12 -7.94 -24.15
CA THR A 118 3.92 -7.12 -23.85
C THR A 118 3.30 -7.45 -22.49
N ARG A 119 3.14 -8.75 -22.15
CA ARG A 119 2.61 -9.18 -20.85
C ARG A 119 3.47 -8.73 -19.66
N ALA A 120 4.79 -8.72 -19.84
CA ALA A 120 5.73 -8.27 -18.83
C ALA A 120 5.74 -6.75 -18.66
N VAL A 121 5.38 -5.99 -19.69
CA VAL A 121 5.19 -4.53 -19.59
C VAL A 121 3.91 -4.23 -18.83
N ILE A 122 2.80 -4.88 -19.19
CA ILE A 122 1.51 -4.74 -18.46
C ILE A 122 1.72 -5.02 -16.97
N SER A 123 2.43 -6.10 -16.64
CA SER A 123 2.74 -6.45 -15.25
C SER A 123 3.58 -5.39 -14.53
N LYS A 124 4.56 -4.77 -15.21
CA LYS A 124 5.37 -3.67 -14.63
C LYS A 124 4.57 -2.40 -14.39
N LEU A 125 3.55 -2.15 -15.20
CA LEU A 125 2.70 -0.97 -15.09
C LEU A 125 1.67 -1.08 -13.97
N LEU A 126 1.42 -2.28 -13.45
CA LEU A 126 0.39 -2.52 -12.43
C LEU A 126 0.57 -1.63 -11.18
N ILE A 127 1.76 -1.67 -10.57
CA ILE A 127 2.05 -0.90 -9.35
C ILE A 127 2.07 0.61 -9.58
N PRO A 128 2.78 1.16 -10.59
CA PRO A 128 2.78 2.61 -10.80
C PRO A 128 1.42 3.15 -11.24
N ILE A 129 0.61 2.39 -12.00
CA ILE A 129 -0.78 2.81 -12.30
C ILE A 129 -1.63 2.80 -11.03
N LEU A 130 -1.52 1.76 -10.19
CA LEU A 130 -2.27 1.69 -8.93
C LEU A 130 -1.90 2.87 -8.02
N ALA A 131 -0.61 3.15 -7.86
CA ALA A 131 -0.11 4.29 -7.09
C ALA A 131 -0.64 5.62 -7.66
N LEU A 132 -0.56 5.84 -8.98
CA LEU A 132 -1.09 7.02 -9.64
C LEU A 132 -2.58 7.20 -9.33
N THR A 133 -3.40 6.17 -9.58
CA THR A 133 -4.86 6.25 -9.37
C THR A 133 -5.26 6.47 -7.92
N GLU A 134 -4.55 5.86 -6.97
CA GLU A 134 -4.80 6.06 -5.54
C GLU A 134 -4.40 7.48 -5.12
N MET A 135 -3.24 7.98 -5.56
CA MET A 135 -2.77 9.31 -5.19
C MET A 135 -3.66 10.40 -5.80
N THR A 136 -4.06 10.30 -7.07
CA THR A 136 -4.95 11.28 -7.71
C THR A 136 -6.27 11.40 -6.93
N ARG A 137 -6.85 10.27 -6.49
CA ARG A 137 -8.07 10.29 -5.66
C ARG A 137 -7.84 10.92 -4.30
N ARG A 138 -6.73 10.56 -3.62
CA ARG A 138 -6.38 11.13 -2.31
C ARG A 138 -6.14 12.64 -2.39
N LEU A 139 -5.42 13.11 -3.42
CA LEU A 139 -5.22 14.53 -3.69
C LEU A 139 -6.53 15.27 -3.91
N ALA A 140 -7.44 14.70 -4.72
CA ALA A 140 -8.75 15.27 -4.94
C ALA A 140 -9.57 15.39 -3.64
N THR A 141 -9.49 14.40 -2.76
CA THR A 141 -10.16 14.45 -1.45
C THR A 141 -9.51 15.43 -0.48
N GLU A 142 -8.18 15.46 -0.39
CA GLU A 142 -7.45 16.34 0.55
C GLU A 142 -7.58 17.81 0.16
N ALA A 143 -7.58 18.11 -1.15
CA ALA A 143 -7.79 19.47 -1.66
C ALA A 143 -9.19 20.02 -1.39
N GLY A 144 -10.20 19.14 -1.22
CA GLY A 144 -11.60 19.52 -1.07
C GLY A 144 -12.06 19.84 0.35
N PHE A 145 -11.41 19.30 1.39
CA PHE A 145 -11.95 19.34 2.76
C PHE A 145 -11.06 20.06 3.77
N GLN A 146 -9.75 19.76 3.83
CA GLN A 146 -8.81 20.46 4.72
C GLN A 146 -7.36 20.07 4.37
N PRO A 147 -6.60 20.92 3.65
CA PRO A 147 -5.30 20.54 3.14
C PRO A 147 -4.28 20.42 4.27
N SER A 148 -3.90 19.20 4.63
CA SER A 148 -2.65 18.95 5.37
C SER A 148 -1.48 19.14 4.39
N PRO A 149 -0.59 20.15 4.57
CA PRO A 149 0.49 20.40 3.62
C PRO A 149 1.35 19.17 3.40
N VAL A 150 1.69 18.46 4.49
CA VAL A 150 2.50 17.23 4.43
C VAL A 150 1.81 16.14 3.61
N ALA A 151 0.49 15.96 3.77
CA ALA A 151 -0.25 14.97 2.99
C ALA A 151 -0.27 15.34 1.50
N VAL A 152 -0.62 16.59 1.17
CA VAL A 152 -0.67 17.09 -0.21
C VAL A 152 0.68 16.95 -0.90
N TYR A 153 1.78 17.37 -0.27
CA TYR A 153 3.13 17.21 -0.82
C TYR A 153 3.50 15.74 -0.99
N THR A 154 3.22 14.90 0.01
CA THR A 154 3.54 13.45 -0.05
C THR A 154 2.83 12.79 -1.23
N TRP A 155 1.52 13.03 -1.38
CA TRP A 155 0.72 12.45 -2.46
C TRP A 155 1.14 12.99 -3.82
N GLY A 156 1.41 14.29 -3.95
CA GLY A 156 1.87 14.89 -5.20
C GLY A 156 3.23 14.34 -5.67
N VAL A 157 4.17 14.12 -4.75
CA VAL A 157 5.45 13.49 -5.07
C VAL A 157 5.25 12.05 -5.54
N VAL A 158 4.45 11.25 -4.84
CA VAL A 158 4.19 9.86 -5.24
C VAL A 158 3.48 9.79 -6.58
N GLU A 159 2.51 10.68 -6.83
CA GLU A 159 1.80 10.79 -8.11
C GLU A 159 2.78 11.10 -9.26
N GLY A 160 3.60 12.15 -9.10
CA GLY A 160 4.59 12.57 -10.09
C GLY A 160 5.64 11.50 -10.37
N CYS A 161 6.18 10.84 -9.33
CA CYS A 161 7.10 9.72 -9.48
C CYS A 161 6.45 8.53 -10.19
N SER A 162 5.19 8.23 -9.87
CA SER A 162 4.45 7.13 -10.51
C SER A 162 4.25 7.39 -12.00
N LEU A 163 3.85 8.61 -12.37
CA LEU A 163 3.74 9.03 -13.77
C LEU A 163 5.07 8.93 -14.51
N LEU A 164 6.16 9.40 -13.90
CA LEU A 164 7.50 9.32 -14.47
C LEU A 164 7.89 7.86 -14.75
N VAL A 165 7.65 6.95 -13.79
CA VAL A 165 7.93 5.52 -13.95
C VAL A 165 7.10 4.90 -15.09
N VAL A 166 5.83 5.26 -15.24
CA VAL A 166 4.99 4.82 -16.37
C VAL A 166 5.61 5.25 -17.70
N ILE A 167 5.98 6.53 -17.83
CA ILE A 167 6.59 7.09 -19.03
C ILE A 167 7.89 6.35 -19.36
N VAL A 168 8.76 6.12 -18.37
CA VAL A 168 10.03 5.40 -18.55
C VAL A 168 9.80 3.96 -19.03
N ILE A 169 8.86 3.22 -18.42
CA ILE A 169 8.55 1.84 -18.83
C ILE A 169 8.07 1.79 -20.27
N LEU A 170 7.16 2.69 -20.65
CA LEU A 170 6.62 2.76 -22.01
C LEU A 170 7.70 3.20 -23.02
N GLY A 171 8.53 4.18 -22.66
CA GLY A 171 9.65 4.64 -23.48
C GLY A 171 10.66 3.54 -23.75
N ILE A 172 11.07 2.78 -22.73
CA ILE A 172 11.97 1.62 -22.91
C ILE A 172 11.32 0.54 -23.79
N ARG A 173 10.01 0.32 -23.67
CA ARG A 173 9.30 -0.63 -24.54
C ARG A 173 9.28 -0.14 -26.00
N ALA A 174 9.03 1.14 -26.23
CA ALA A 174 9.02 1.75 -27.56
C ALA A 174 10.39 1.63 -28.24
N THR A 175 11.47 2.03 -27.55
CA THR A 175 12.84 1.94 -28.10
C THR A 175 13.23 0.51 -28.46
N ARG A 176 12.93 -0.47 -27.60
CA ARG A 176 13.16 -1.90 -27.88
C ARG A 176 12.31 -2.45 -29.02
N THR A 177 11.17 -1.82 -29.34
CA THR A 177 10.34 -2.22 -30.50
C THR A 177 10.96 -1.70 -31.79
N LEU A 178 11.46 -0.47 -31.79
CA LEU A 178 12.12 0.15 -32.93
C LEU A 178 13.41 -0.60 -33.31
N GLN A 179 14.22 -1.00 -32.32
CA GLN A 179 15.45 -1.76 -32.56
C GLN A 179 15.26 -3.18 -33.12
N ARG A 180 14.02 -3.71 -33.13
CA ARG A 180 13.69 -5.05 -33.64
C ARG A 180 13.12 -5.04 -35.05
N ARG A 181 12.88 -3.85 -35.62
CA ARG A 181 12.44 -3.65 -37.00
C ARG A 181 13.63 -3.26 -37.83
#